data_AF-A0AAP2S3J2-F1
#
_entry.id   AF-A0AAP2S3J2-F1
#
_cell.length_a   1.000
_cell.length_b   1.000
_cell.length_c   1.000
_cell.angle_alpha   90.00
_cell.angle_beta   90.00
_cell.angle_gamma   90.00
#
_symmetry.space_group_name_H-M   'P 1'
#
loop_
_entity.id
_entity.type
_entity.pdbx_description
1 polymer ?
#
loop_
_entity_poly.entity_id
_entity_poly.type
_entity_poly.pdbx_seq_one_letter_code
_entity_poly.pdbx_strand_id
1 'polypeptide(L)'
;MGKRKTVWLTDRDIRLRFILFAVIDTASAQGVAAELLLPAQKLLQDSPTEAQLRNTLDAILATDEMYGFRFAPGSEADDFMQALEPVMQRK
;
A
#
# COMPACT_ATOMS: atom_id res chain seq x y z
N MET A 1 18.97 2.08 -28.29
CA MET A 1 19.49 2.33 -26.93
C MET A 1 18.55 3.31 -26.21
N GLY A 2 17.45 2.80 -25.64
CA GLY A 2 16.43 3.63 -24.97
C GLY A 2 16.94 4.07 -23.60
N LYS A 3 17.11 5.38 -23.43
CA LYS A 3 17.53 5.99 -22.16
C LYS A 3 16.43 5.71 -21.14
N ARG A 4 16.68 4.82 -20.18
CA ARG A 4 15.80 4.61 -19.03
C ARG A 4 15.79 5.93 -18.26
N LYS A 5 14.70 6.71 -18.42
CA LYS A 5 14.45 7.88 -17.58
C LYS A 5 14.53 7.40 -16.13
N THR A 6 15.47 7.95 -15.37
CA THR A 6 15.43 7.87 -13.90
C THR A 6 14.20 8.65 -13.48
N VAL A 7 13.05 7.96 -13.41
CA VAL A 7 11.85 8.49 -12.78
C VAL A 7 12.19 8.56 -11.29
N TRP A 8 12.45 9.77 -10.82
CA TRP A 8 12.54 10.03 -9.40
C TRP A 8 11.20 9.67 -8.78
N LEU A 9 11.24 8.83 -7.74
CA LEU A 9 10.06 8.51 -6.97
C LEU A 9 9.53 9.81 -6.38
N THR A 10 8.24 10.07 -6.56
CA THR A 10 7.62 11.21 -5.90
C THR A 10 7.53 10.95 -4.39
N ASP A 11 7.42 12.00 -3.57
CA ASP A 11 7.16 11.85 -2.13
C ASP A 11 5.97 10.91 -1.87
N ARG A 12 4.95 11.01 -2.73
CA ARG A 12 3.77 10.14 -2.74
C ARG A 12 4.14 8.67 -2.94
N ASP A 13 4.94 8.35 -3.96
CA ASP A 13 5.37 6.96 -4.22
C ASP A 13 6.18 6.38 -3.05
N ILE A 14 7.04 7.20 -2.45
CA ILE A 14 7.85 6.80 -1.29
C ILE A 14 6.93 6.49 -0.11
N ARG A 15 6.02 7.41 0.23
CA ARG A 15 5.09 7.23 1.35
C ARG A 15 4.20 6.01 1.17
N LEU A 16 3.70 5.78 -0.05
CA LEU A 16 2.83 4.63 -0.35
C LEU A 16 3.57 3.30 -0.26
N ARG A 17 4.85 3.25 -0.63
CA ARG A 17 5.72 2.09 -0.36
C ARG A 17 5.90 1.84 1.13
N PHE A 18 6.14 2.89 1.93
CA PHE A 18 6.28 2.78 3.38
C PHE A 18 4.99 2.25 4.03
N ILE A 19 3.83 2.75 3.61
CA ILE A 19 2.54 2.28 4.08
C ILE A 19 2.33 0.81 3.72
N LEU A 20 2.59 0.43 2.47
CA LEU A 20 2.48 -0.98 2.06
C LEU A 20 3.43 -1.89 2.86
N PHE A 21 4.67 -1.46 3.13
CA PHE A 21 5.59 -2.21 3.97
C PHE A 21 5.03 -2.43 5.38
N ALA A 22 4.53 -1.37 6.03
CA ALA A 22 3.95 -1.45 7.38
C ALA A 22 2.68 -2.33 7.42
N VAL A 23 1.84 -2.25 6.38
CA VAL A 23 0.65 -3.11 6.24
C VAL A 23 1.04 -4.56 6.03
N ILE A 24 2.05 -4.85 5.22
CA ILE A 24 2.56 -6.23 5.05
C ILE A 24 3.08 -6.79 6.38
N ASP A 25 3.85 -6.01 7.13
CA ASP A 25 4.37 -6.41 8.44
C ASP A 25 3.23 -6.72 9.43
N THR A 26 2.24 -5.82 9.49
CA THR A 26 1.05 -6.02 10.33
C THR A 26 0.24 -7.25 9.89
N ALA A 27 -0.04 -7.39 8.59
CA ALA A 27 -0.75 -8.52 8.03
C ALA A 27 -0.03 -9.85 8.29
N SER A 28 1.31 -9.84 8.22
CA SER A 28 2.14 -10.99 8.59
C SER A 28 1.98 -11.34 10.08
N ALA A 29 1.88 -10.35 10.97
CA ALA A 29 1.64 -10.57 12.39
C ALA A 29 0.21 -11.05 12.70
N GLN A 30 -0.77 -10.64 11.90
CA GLN A 30 -2.17 -11.09 12.00
C GLN A 30 -2.41 -12.49 11.40
N GLY A 31 -1.44 -13.05 10.67
CA GLY A 31 -1.52 -14.39 10.10
C GLY A 31 -2.08 -14.48 8.68
N VAL A 32 -2.11 -13.36 7.94
CA VAL A 32 -2.50 -13.35 6.52
C VAL A 32 -1.63 -14.32 5.72
N ALA A 33 -2.25 -15.05 4.79
CA ALA A 33 -1.60 -16.06 3.99
C ALA A 33 -0.35 -15.52 3.24
N ALA A 34 0.75 -16.26 3.33
CA ALA A 34 2.00 -15.92 2.65
C ALA A 34 1.83 -15.84 1.12
N GLU A 35 0.87 -16.56 0.54
CA GLU A 35 0.53 -16.48 -0.89
C GLU A 35 0.11 -15.06 -1.33
N LEU A 36 -0.43 -14.26 -0.41
CA LEU A 36 -0.78 -12.86 -0.65
C LEU A 36 0.36 -11.91 -0.29
N LEU A 37 1.09 -12.18 0.80
CA LEU A 37 2.15 -11.30 1.30
C LEU A 37 3.45 -11.38 0.47
N LEU A 38 3.82 -12.56 -0.03
CA LEU A 38 5.06 -12.74 -0.80
C LEU A 38 5.05 -11.95 -2.13
N PRO A 39 3.97 -11.96 -2.94
CA PRO A 39 3.87 -11.08 -4.11
C PRO A 39 3.92 -9.59 -3.74
N ALA A 40 3.30 -9.20 -2.62
CA ALA A 40 3.30 -7.82 -2.15
C ALA A 40 4.69 -7.33 -1.74
N GLN A 41 5.48 -8.18 -1.06
CA GLN A 41 6.88 -7.89 -0.73
C GLN A 41 7.75 -7.81 -1.98
N LYS A 42 7.54 -8.71 -2.94
CA LYS A 42 8.25 -8.68 -4.22
C LYS A 42 7.95 -7.40 -4.99
N LEU A 43 6.69 -6.95 -5.00
CA LEU A 43 6.27 -5.70 -5.63
C LEU A 43 7.07 -4.50 -5.10
N LEU A 44 7.36 -4.44 -3.80
CA LEU A 44 8.16 -3.36 -3.20
C LEU A 44 9.62 -3.31 -3.69
N GLN A 45 10.20 -4.47 -4.04
CA GLN A 45 11.59 -4.59 -4.52
C GLN A 45 11.76 -4.11 -5.97
N ASP A 46 10.68 -4.11 -6.74
CA ASP A 46 10.65 -3.65 -8.13
C ASP A 46 10.42 -2.12 -8.22
N SER A 47 9.96 -1.64 -9.37
CA SER A 47 9.47 -0.26 -9.59
C SER A 47 7.95 -0.24 -9.78
N PRO A 48 7.16 -0.52 -8.72
CA PRO A 48 5.72 -0.54 -8.81
C PRO A 48 5.17 0.86 -9.03
N THR A 49 4.08 0.90 -9.80
CA THR A 49 3.28 2.10 -9.99
C THR A 49 2.37 2.35 -8.78
N GLU A 50 1.93 3.59 -8.59
CA GLU A 50 0.98 3.97 -7.55
C GLU A 50 -0.27 3.07 -7.56
N ALA A 51 -0.80 2.76 -8.75
CA ALA A 51 -1.96 1.89 -8.90
C ALA A 51 -1.70 0.45 -8.42
N GLN A 52 -0.52 -0.10 -8.71
CA GLN A 52 -0.17 -1.45 -8.24
C GLN A 52 -0.06 -1.49 -6.71
N LEU A 53 0.61 -0.50 -6.11
CA LEU A 53 0.74 -0.41 -4.66
C LEU A 53 -0.64 -0.29 -3.98
N ARG A 54 -1.53 0.55 -4.52
CA ARG A 54 -2.91 0.70 -4.01
C ARG A 54 -3.73 -0.58 -4.13
N ASN A 55 -3.69 -1.24 -5.29
CA ASN A 55 -4.43 -2.49 -5.50
C ASN A 55 -3.93 -3.59 -4.55
N THR A 56 -2.63 -3.65 -4.30
CA THR A 56 -2.06 -4.61 -3.33
C THR A 56 -2.44 -4.26 -1.90
N LEU A 57 -2.43 -2.98 -1.52
CA LEU A 57 -2.94 -2.53 -0.23
C LEU A 57 -4.40 -2.94 -0.03
N ASP A 58 -5.26 -2.66 -1.01
CA ASP A 58 -6.68 -3.01 -0.98
C ASP A 58 -6.88 -4.52 -0.84
N ALA A 59 -6.15 -5.33 -1.62
CA ALA A 59 -6.22 -6.79 -1.54
C ALA A 59 -5.82 -7.34 -0.16
N ILE A 60 -4.79 -6.77 0.49
CA ILE A 60 -4.38 -7.18 1.84
C ILE A 60 -5.44 -6.72 2.87
N LEU A 61 -5.92 -5.49 2.78
CA LEU A 61 -6.92 -4.94 3.70
C LEU A 61 -8.29 -5.60 3.58
N ALA A 62 -8.61 -6.20 2.43
CA ALA A 62 -9.84 -6.95 2.20
C ALA A 62 -9.84 -8.36 2.81
N THR A 63 -8.71 -8.81 3.38
CA THR A 63 -8.64 -10.12 4.07
C THR A 63 -9.36 -10.09 5.41
N ASP A 64 -9.87 -11.24 5.85
CA ASP A 64 -10.61 -11.36 7.11
C ASP A 64 -9.71 -11.10 8.32
N GLU A 65 -8.44 -11.51 8.24
CA GLU A 65 -7.42 -11.27 9.25
C GLU A 65 -7.12 -9.76 9.44
N MET A 66 -7.38 -8.96 8.42
CA MET A 66 -7.24 -7.50 8.46
C MET A 66 -8.58 -6.80 8.79
N TYR A 67 -9.65 -7.56 9.07
CA TYR A 67 -10.92 -6.98 9.47
C TYR A 67 -10.78 -6.17 10.77
N GLY A 68 -11.19 -4.90 10.71
CA GLY A 68 -11.03 -3.96 11.83
C GLY A 68 -9.66 -3.28 11.90
N PHE A 69 -8.71 -3.62 11.03
CA PHE A 69 -7.50 -2.82 10.85
C PHE A 69 -7.88 -1.42 10.35
N ARG A 70 -7.35 -0.41 11.03
CA ARG A 70 -7.40 0.98 10.60
C ARG A 70 -6.09 1.64 10.94
N PHE A 71 -5.67 2.57 10.09
CA PHE A 71 -4.60 3.49 10.44
C PHE A 71 -5.04 4.29 11.68
N ALA A 72 -4.07 4.64 12.52
CA ALA A 72 -4.37 5.46 13.69
C ALA A 72 -4.96 6.79 13.21
N PRO A 73 -6.13 7.21 13.73
CA PRO A 73 -6.81 8.41 13.23
C PRO A 73 -5.92 9.64 13.43
N GLY A 74 -5.76 10.45 12.38
CA GLY A 74 -4.87 11.61 12.39
C GLY A 74 -3.38 11.27 12.35
N SER A 75 -3.03 10.03 12.03
CA SER A 75 -1.66 9.68 11.64
C SER A 75 -1.40 10.10 10.20
N GLU A 76 -0.13 10.34 9.87
CA GLU A 76 0.26 10.68 8.49
C GLU A 76 -0.16 9.62 7.45
N ALA A 77 -0.29 8.35 7.85
CA ALA A 77 -0.77 7.29 6.97
C ALA A 77 -2.27 7.38 6.73
N ASP A 78 -3.05 7.70 7.77
CA ASP A 78 -4.50 7.94 7.70
C ASP A 78 -4.82 9.15 6.81
N ASP A 79 -4.18 10.30 7.09
CA ASP A 79 -4.34 11.52 6.28
C ASP A 79 -3.96 11.28 4.82
N PHE A 80 -2.88 10.55 4.59
CA PHE A 80 -2.44 10.21 3.25
C PHE A 80 -3.46 9.32 2.54
N MET A 81 -3.89 8.22 3.17
CA MET A 81 -4.89 7.32 2.59
C MET A 81 -6.21 8.05 2.30
N GLN A 82 -6.64 8.95 3.17
CA GLN A 82 -7.81 9.80 2.93
C GLN A 82 -7.62 10.77 1.75
N ALA A 83 -6.43 11.34 1.59
CA ALA A 83 -6.09 12.17 0.44
C ALA A 83 -5.92 11.36 -0.87
N LEU A 84 -5.70 10.05 -0.76
CA LEU A 84 -5.59 9.13 -1.88
C LEU A 84 -6.95 8.60 -2.35
N GLU A 85 -7.93 8.43 -1.45
CA GLU A 85 -9.28 8.01 -1.81
C GLU A 85 -9.85 9.04 -2.80
N PRO A 86 -10.24 8.63 -4.03
CA PRO A 86 -11.01 9.52 -4.88
C PRO A 86 -12.27 9.87 -4.09
N VAL A 87 -12.62 11.15 -4.05
CA VAL A 87 -13.83 11.72 -3.47
C VAL A 87 -15.06 10.90 -3.89
N MET A 88 -15.34 9.81 -3.17
CA MET A 88 -16.42 8.87 -3.49
C MET A 88 -17.05 8.35 -2.20
N GLN A 89 -17.28 9.27 -1.25
CA GLN A 89 -18.27 9.14 -0.18
C GLN A 89 -19.03 10.47 -0.06
N ARG A 90 -19.78 10.80 -1.13
CA ARG A 90 -20.98 11.65 -1.05
C ARG A 90 -22.06 10.99 -1.88
N LYS A 91 -22.82 10.10 -1.26
CA LYS A 91 -24.27 10.02 -1.48
C LYS A 91 -24.96 9.27 -0.36
#